data_AF-A0A428KJS8-F1
#
_entry.id   AF-A0A428KJS8-F1
#
_cell.length_a   1.000
_cell.length_b   1.000
_cell.length_c   1.000
_cell.angle_alpha   90.00
_cell.angle_beta   90.00
_cell.angle_gamma   90.00
#
_symmetry.space_group_name_H-M   'P 1'
#
loop_
_entity.id
_entity.type
_entity.pdbx_description
1 polymer ?
#
loop_
_entity_poly.entity_id
_entity_poly.type
_entity_poly.pdbx_seq_one_letter_code
_entity_poly.pdbx_strand_id
1 'polypeptide(L)'
;MRYPLRWLTASLLSLTVLSCAKQDNLPSPVAATTATGTADVSSAGFPEGFDTGTKTAYTTGSVTLGSGSWTLNDALLGNTTADPKTGAQSVRVRNVGSLTMNFNATTGAGVVTVQHAVYGTDGSSQWELWVSQNSGSSYAKVGSTITSSSATLSTASFTVNLSGNLRLQIRKTSGGTNRVNFDNVTMEQYGSGGGTTPPPTGTGKKFLFDGSHGELAGNADWVLDVNSGVASRYPTPAQSGITATTSETFWTGAVSAWGVALVKLGHTVEQLPAGTAISYGNSSNSQDLSNYSVFVVDEPNTVFTAAEKTAILQFVQNGGGLFMISDHTISDRNNDGWDSPEIWNDLMQNNSVKANPFGFSVNMDNIVENSSNALTTSTNTIMNGSQGRVSQLSFHNGATMTLSPTANSTVQGLIWRTSATQGNSLAMAASSTFGTGRVVIIGDSSPADDGTGSPGNTVYDGWNENVSHARLHLNASLWLAKLQ
;
A
#
# COMPACT_ATOMS: atom_id res chain seq x y z
N MET A 1 -19.52 34.87 -69.29
CA MET A 1 -18.06 34.82 -69.19
C MET A 1 -17.64 33.37 -68.95
N ARG A 2 -16.88 32.83 -69.93
CA ARG A 2 -16.03 31.60 -69.94
C ARG A 2 -16.69 30.21 -69.70
N TYR A 3 -16.90 29.52 -70.82
CA TYR A 3 -16.94 28.06 -71.05
C TYR A 3 -15.50 27.43 -70.96
N PRO A 4 -15.26 26.15 -71.36
CA PRO A 4 -15.58 24.86 -70.72
C PRO A 4 -14.34 23.90 -70.71
N LEU A 5 -14.43 22.64 -70.27
CA LEU A 5 -13.75 21.52 -70.97
C LEU A 5 -14.21 20.13 -70.50
N ARG A 6 -14.69 19.33 -71.45
CA ARG A 6 -14.79 17.85 -71.39
C ARG A 6 -13.54 17.28 -72.08
N TRP A 7 -12.95 16.20 -71.57
CA TRP A 7 -12.22 15.22 -72.39
C TRP A 7 -12.43 13.79 -71.87
N LEU A 8 -12.42 12.88 -72.84
CA LEU A 8 -12.84 11.49 -72.85
C LEU A 8 -11.64 10.54 -72.58
N THR A 9 -11.95 9.36 -72.01
CA THR A 9 -11.36 8.01 -72.24
C THR A 9 -9.84 7.76 -72.23
N ALA A 10 -9.40 6.77 -71.42
CA ALA A 10 -8.61 5.63 -71.90
C ALA A 10 -8.51 4.53 -70.82
N SER A 11 -8.96 3.32 -71.15
CA SER A 11 -8.65 2.08 -70.43
C SER A 11 -7.28 1.57 -70.89
N LEU A 12 -6.41 1.11 -69.98
CA LEU A 12 -5.37 0.13 -70.34
C LEU A 12 -4.96 -0.74 -69.15
N LEU A 13 -4.84 -2.02 -69.48
CA LEU A 13 -4.59 -3.21 -68.69
C LEU A 13 -3.10 -3.59 -68.82
N SER A 14 -2.39 -3.86 -67.72
CA SER A 14 -1.15 -4.68 -67.68
C SER A 14 -0.67 -4.81 -66.24
N LEU A 15 -0.83 -5.96 -65.58
CA LEU A 15 0.07 -7.14 -65.56
C LEU A 15 1.54 -6.79 -65.21
N THR A 16 1.93 -7.03 -63.95
CA THR A 16 3.34 -7.32 -63.59
C THR A 16 3.39 -8.53 -62.67
N VAL A 17 4.33 -9.40 -63.00
CA VAL A 17 4.50 -10.78 -62.55
C VAL A 17 5.44 -10.83 -61.34
N LEU A 18 5.27 -11.89 -60.56
CA LEU A 18 6.01 -12.32 -59.39
C LEU A 18 7.54 -12.30 -59.53
N SER A 19 8.21 -12.06 -58.38
CA SER A 19 9.50 -12.67 -58.05
C SER A 19 9.46 -13.19 -56.62
N CYS A 20 9.83 -14.45 -56.46
CA CYS A 20 9.81 -15.22 -55.22
C CYS A 20 10.89 -14.77 -54.22
N ALA A 21 10.56 -14.81 -52.93
CA ALA A 21 11.50 -15.17 -51.87
C ALA A 21 10.81 -16.16 -50.93
N LYS A 22 11.53 -17.24 -50.63
CA LYS A 22 11.13 -18.43 -49.88
C LYS A 22 11.38 -18.18 -48.40
N GLN A 23 10.42 -18.48 -47.51
CA GLN A 23 10.74 -18.65 -46.08
C GLN A 23 9.73 -19.57 -45.37
N ASP A 24 10.24 -20.77 -45.11
CA ASP A 24 10.04 -21.71 -44.00
C ASP A 24 8.69 -21.79 -43.27
N ASN A 25 8.11 -23.00 -43.36
CA ASN A 25 7.01 -23.48 -42.51
C ASN A 25 7.45 -23.58 -41.05
N LEU A 26 6.82 -22.79 -40.18
CA LEU A 26 6.83 -22.99 -38.73
C LEU A 26 5.39 -23.23 -38.23
N PRO A 27 5.20 -24.07 -37.19
CA PRO A 27 3.91 -24.67 -36.83
C PRO A 27 2.89 -23.67 -36.27
N SER A 28 1.61 -23.96 -36.51
CA SER A 28 0.45 -23.16 -36.07
C SER A 28 0.46 -22.87 -34.56
N PRO A 29 0.10 -21.65 -34.10
CA PRO A 29 -0.05 -21.37 -32.69
C PRO A 29 -1.18 -22.19 -32.06
N VAL A 30 -0.84 -22.88 -30.98
CA VAL A 30 -1.71 -23.65 -30.09
C VAL A 30 -2.79 -22.73 -29.50
N ALA A 31 -4.02 -23.23 -29.40
CA ALA A 31 -5.12 -22.55 -28.71
C ALA A 31 -4.71 -22.15 -27.29
N ALA A 32 -4.85 -20.87 -26.96
CA ALA A 32 -4.60 -20.37 -25.62
C ALA A 32 -5.67 -20.94 -24.66
N THR A 33 -5.22 -21.89 -23.84
CA THR A 33 -5.91 -22.35 -22.63
C THR A 33 -6.12 -21.18 -21.67
N THR A 34 -7.31 -21.14 -21.10
CA THR A 34 -7.80 -20.27 -20.03
C THR A 34 -6.73 -20.04 -18.95
N ALA A 35 -6.23 -18.80 -18.83
CA ALA A 35 -5.43 -18.39 -17.68
C ALA A 35 -6.37 -17.81 -16.62
N THR A 36 -6.62 -18.58 -15.57
CA THR A 36 -7.27 -18.16 -14.33
C THR A 36 -6.43 -17.05 -13.66
N GLY A 37 -7.06 -15.90 -13.38
CA GLY A 37 -6.42 -14.76 -12.71
C GLY A 37 -5.90 -15.14 -11.32
N THR A 38 -4.67 -14.74 -11.03
CA THR A 38 -3.97 -15.04 -9.77
C THR A 38 -4.25 -13.97 -8.71
N ALA A 39 -4.90 -14.38 -7.61
CA ALA A 39 -5.01 -13.64 -6.35
C ALA A 39 -3.64 -13.45 -5.67
N ASP A 40 -3.56 -12.72 -4.54
CA ASP A 40 -2.43 -12.84 -3.59
C ASP A 40 -2.37 -14.30 -3.13
N VAL A 41 -1.58 -15.12 -3.82
CA VAL A 41 -1.59 -16.55 -3.58
C VAL A 41 -0.77 -16.79 -2.32
N SER A 42 -1.38 -17.35 -1.27
CA SER A 42 -0.58 -17.93 -0.19
C SER A 42 0.35 -18.98 -0.79
N SER A 43 1.57 -19.09 -0.27
CA SER A 43 2.43 -20.22 -0.62
C SER A 43 1.66 -21.51 -0.33
N ALA A 44 1.72 -22.48 -1.24
CA ALA A 44 0.92 -23.69 -1.12
C ALA A 44 1.15 -24.36 0.25
N GLY A 45 0.05 -24.61 0.98
CA GLY A 45 0.09 -25.13 2.34
C GLY A 45 0.04 -24.07 3.46
N PHE A 46 0.21 -22.78 3.16
CA PHE A 46 0.06 -21.70 4.14
C PHE A 46 -1.35 -21.07 4.09
N PRO A 47 -1.89 -20.58 5.23
CA PRO A 47 -1.24 -20.44 6.55
C PRO A 47 -1.05 -21.77 7.30
N GLU A 48 0.04 -21.86 8.08
CA GLU A 48 0.27 -22.94 9.04
C GLU A 48 -0.18 -22.51 10.44
N GLY A 49 -1.33 -23.02 10.88
CA GLY A 49 -1.90 -22.76 12.21
C GLY A 49 -1.52 -23.79 13.28
N PHE A 50 -0.71 -24.80 12.97
CA PHE A 50 -0.29 -25.86 13.88
C PHE A 50 -1.41 -26.71 14.51
N ASP A 51 -2.67 -26.53 14.08
CA ASP A 51 -3.87 -27.21 14.60
C ASP A 51 -3.95 -28.71 14.29
N THR A 52 -3.00 -29.27 13.56
CA THR A 52 -2.99 -30.68 13.14
C THR A 52 -1.76 -31.42 13.65
N GLY A 53 -1.84 -32.75 13.64
CA GLY A 53 -0.75 -33.60 14.12
C GLY A 53 -0.61 -33.61 15.65
N THR A 54 0.36 -34.39 16.13
CA THR A 54 0.61 -34.54 17.58
C THR A 54 2.10 -34.74 17.81
N LYS A 55 2.67 -33.91 18.67
CA LYS A 55 4.03 -34.06 19.19
C LYS A 55 4.09 -33.49 20.59
N THR A 56 4.04 -34.35 21.60
CA THR A 56 3.90 -33.95 23.01
C THR A 56 5.23 -33.87 23.77
N ALA A 57 6.32 -34.39 23.19
CA ALA A 57 7.65 -34.37 23.79
C ALA A 57 8.52 -33.25 23.20
N TYR A 58 9.41 -32.66 24.01
CA TYR A 58 10.38 -31.65 23.54
C TYR A 58 11.54 -32.25 22.72
N THR A 59 11.82 -33.54 22.83
CA THR A 59 12.86 -34.23 22.04
C THR A 59 12.67 -33.98 20.55
N THR A 60 13.75 -33.81 19.79
CA THR A 60 13.67 -33.58 18.33
C THR A 60 12.81 -34.62 17.65
N GLY A 61 11.88 -34.17 16.80
CA GLY A 61 11.08 -35.06 15.97
C GLY A 61 10.32 -34.30 14.90
N SER A 62 10.06 -34.97 13.78
CA SER A 62 9.25 -34.41 12.70
C SER A 62 7.76 -34.71 12.94
N VAL A 63 6.91 -33.76 12.59
CA VAL A 63 5.45 -33.87 12.63
C VAL A 63 4.89 -33.37 11.30
N THR A 64 3.83 -34.02 10.81
CA THR A 64 3.12 -33.59 9.61
C THR A 64 1.98 -32.68 10.04
N LEU A 65 1.97 -31.45 9.51
CA LEU A 65 1.04 -30.38 9.84
C LEU A 65 0.26 -29.95 8.57
N GLY A 66 -0.53 -28.88 8.66
CA GLY A 66 -1.38 -28.40 7.58
C GLY A 66 -0.61 -27.96 6.35
N SER A 67 0.55 -27.32 6.55
CA SER A 67 1.43 -26.87 5.47
C SER A 67 2.37 -27.94 4.93
N GLY A 68 2.63 -28.99 5.73
CA GLY A 68 3.56 -30.06 5.40
C GLY A 68 4.34 -30.56 6.61
N SER A 69 5.47 -31.24 6.38
CA SER A 69 6.29 -31.78 7.47
C SER A 69 7.23 -30.74 8.08
N TRP A 70 7.24 -30.65 9.40
CA TRP A 70 8.12 -29.79 10.18
C TRP A 70 8.91 -30.59 11.21
N THR A 71 10.20 -30.29 11.36
CA THR A 71 11.02 -30.81 12.45
C THR A 71 11.03 -29.84 13.61
N LEU A 72 10.54 -30.31 14.76
CA LEU A 72 10.46 -29.55 16.01
C LEU A 72 11.56 -30.04 16.96
N ASN A 73 12.49 -29.16 17.30
CA ASN A 73 13.61 -29.40 18.22
C ASN A 73 13.43 -28.55 19.48
N ASP A 74 13.52 -29.19 20.65
CA ASP A 74 13.22 -28.54 21.95
C ASP A 74 11.87 -27.80 21.92
N ALA A 75 10.93 -28.39 21.19
CA ALA A 75 9.62 -27.84 20.87
C ALA A 75 8.57 -28.96 20.81
N LEU A 76 7.34 -28.63 21.14
CA LEU A 76 6.18 -29.52 21.11
C LEU A 76 4.94 -28.77 20.59
N LEU A 77 3.88 -29.49 20.25
CA LEU A 77 2.55 -28.93 20.03
C LEU A 77 1.81 -28.90 21.38
N GLY A 78 1.49 -27.69 21.84
CA GLY A 78 0.93 -27.41 23.16
C GLY A 78 -0.51 -26.94 23.09
N ASN A 79 -1.37 -27.50 23.96
CA ASN A 79 -2.81 -27.21 24.01
C ASN A 79 -3.30 -26.85 25.42
N THR A 80 -2.40 -26.53 26.36
CA THR A 80 -2.81 -26.15 27.71
C THR A 80 -3.38 -24.73 27.73
N THR A 81 -4.05 -24.33 28.80
CA THR A 81 -4.56 -22.95 28.94
C THR A 81 -3.43 -21.90 28.97
N ALA A 82 -2.20 -22.31 29.27
CA ALA A 82 -1.03 -21.44 29.28
C ALA A 82 -0.35 -21.33 27.91
N ASP A 83 -0.78 -22.09 26.90
CA ASP A 83 -0.34 -21.93 25.51
C ASP A 83 -1.22 -20.88 24.81
N PRO A 84 -0.71 -19.69 24.48
CA PRO A 84 -1.42 -18.77 23.60
C PRO A 84 -1.54 -19.40 22.22
N LYS A 85 -2.77 -19.42 21.69
CA LYS A 85 -3.11 -20.09 20.43
C LYS A 85 -4.40 -19.54 19.84
N THR A 86 -4.53 -19.66 18.53
CA THR A 86 -5.80 -19.62 17.81
C THR A 86 -6.12 -21.04 17.38
N GLY A 87 -7.30 -21.56 17.75
CA GLY A 87 -7.63 -22.95 17.48
C GLY A 87 -7.22 -23.92 18.59
N ALA A 88 -6.80 -25.12 18.22
CA ALA A 88 -6.64 -26.27 19.10
C ALA A 88 -5.29 -26.32 19.80
N GLN A 89 -4.20 -25.89 19.15
CA GLN A 89 -2.84 -25.98 19.69
C GLN A 89 -1.89 -24.99 19.00
N SER A 90 -0.79 -24.63 19.65
CA SER A 90 0.31 -23.87 19.06
C SER A 90 1.65 -24.54 19.35
N VAL A 91 2.74 -24.14 18.67
CA VAL A 91 4.06 -24.71 18.96
C VAL A 91 4.67 -24.01 20.16
N ARG A 92 4.96 -24.75 21.23
CA ARG A 92 5.69 -24.25 22.40
C ARG A 92 7.16 -24.66 22.33
N VAL A 93 8.06 -23.68 22.43
CA VAL A 93 9.51 -23.86 22.34
C VAL A 93 10.18 -23.47 23.66
N ARG A 94 11.18 -24.24 24.09
CA ARG A 94 12.03 -23.95 25.26
C ARG A 94 13.50 -23.86 24.87
N ASN A 95 14.37 -23.50 25.82
CA ASN A 95 15.81 -23.37 25.62
C ASN A 95 16.10 -22.57 24.33
N VAL A 96 16.93 -23.10 23.43
CA VAL A 96 17.23 -22.54 22.10
C VAL A 96 16.67 -23.42 20.97
N GLY A 97 15.44 -23.93 21.17
CA GLY A 97 14.77 -24.82 20.23
C GLY A 97 14.37 -24.16 18.91
N SER A 98 13.91 -24.97 17.95
CA SER A 98 13.57 -24.53 16.60
C SER A 98 12.44 -25.30 15.94
N LEU A 99 11.81 -24.65 14.97
CA LEU A 99 10.84 -25.20 14.02
C LEU A 99 11.48 -25.15 12.64
N THR A 100 11.58 -26.28 11.94
CA THR A 100 12.27 -26.35 10.63
C THR A 100 11.37 -26.99 9.58
N MET A 101 11.12 -26.30 8.47
CA MET A 101 10.41 -26.89 7.32
C MET A 101 11.22 -28.03 6.70
N ASN A 102 10.57 -29.16 6.40
CA ASN A 102 11.18 -30.29 5.70
C ASN A 102 10.86 -30.34 4.20
N PHE A 103 10.11 -29.35 3.70
CA PHE A 103 9.68 -29.21 2.31
C PHE A 103 10.04 -27.82 1.77
N ASN A 104 10.12 -27.69 0.44
CA ASN A 104 10.39 -26.42 -0.22
C ASN A 104 9.06 -25.74 -0.59
N ALA A 105 8.92 -24.46 -0.23
CA ALA A 105 8.02 -23.56 -0.94
C ALA A 105 8.66 -23.25 -2.30
N THR A 106 8.02 -23.65 -3.40
CA THR A 106 8.61 -23.60 -4.76
C THR A 106 8.46 -22.23 -5.44
N THR A 107 7.62 -21.37 -4.88
CA THR A 107 7.23 -20.07 -5.41
C THR A 107 7.99 -18.92 -4.76
N GLY A 108 9.04 -19.20 -3.98
CA GLY A 108 9.70 -18.23 -3.12
C GLY A 108 8.81 -17.70 -1.99
N ALA A 109 9.31 -16.71 -1.26
CA ALA A 109 8.57 -16.00 -0.23
C ALA A 109 8.72 -14.47 -0.36
N GLY A 110 7.59 -13.76 -0.36
CA GLY A 110 7.50 -12.30 -0.26
C GLY A 110 7.54 -11.86 1.19
N VAL A 111 6.39 -11.86 1.85
CA VAL A 111 6.25 -11.61 3.29
C VAL A 111 5.98 -12.91 4.05
N VAL A 112 6.61 -13.05 5.23
CA VAL A 112 6.30 -14.09 6.20
C VAL A 112 5.86 -13.44 7.49
N THR A 113 4.69 -13.81 8.00
CA THR A 113 4.25 -13.40 9.34
C THR A 113 4.21 -14.59 10.28
N VAL A 114 4.45 -14.34 11.56
CA VAL A 114 4.46 -15.35 12.63
C VAL A 114 3.77 -14.74 13.84
N GLN A 115 2.72 -15.38 14.35
CA GLN A 115 2.19 -15.01 15.66
C GLN A 115 3.04 -15.61 16.76
N HIS A 116 3.29 -14.83 17.81
CA HIS A 116 4.14 -15.23 18.92
C HIS A 116 3.67 -14.64 20.25
N ALA A 117 3.94 -15.35 21.35
CA ALA A 117 3.66 -14.91 22.72
C ALA A 117 4.50 -15.70 23.72
N VAL A 118 4.66 -15.20 24.94
CA VAL A 118 5.27 -15.97 26.04
C VAL A 118 4.30 -17.05 26.53
N TYR A 119 4.83 -18.17 27.02
CA TYR A 119 4.01 -19.22 27.61
C TYR A 119 3.53 -18.81 29.01
N GLY A 120 2.21 -18.71 29.22
CA GLY A 120 1.62 -18.40 30.52
C GLY A 120 2.22 -17.15 31.16
N THR A 121 2.93 -17.34 32.27
CA THR A 121 3.61 -16.26 33.03
C THR A 121 5.14 -16.30 32.89
N ASP A 122 5.67 -17.04 31.91
CA ASP A 122 7.11 -17.07 31.66
C ASP A 122 7.62 -15.66 31.29
N GLY A 123 8.88 -15.38 31.62
CA GLY A 123 9.52 -14.12 31.22
C GLY A 123 9.77 -14.02 29.72
N SER A 124 10.33 -12.89 29.28
CA SER A 124 10.54 -12.65 27.86
C SER A 124 11.44 -13.67 27.17
N SER A 125 11.20 -13.88 25.88
CA SER A 125 12.00 -14.76 25.02
C SER A 125 12.35 -14.08 23.70
N GLN A 126 13.57 -14.31 23.23
CA GLN A 126 14.05 -13.81 21.94
C GLN A 126 14.07 -14.92 20.90
N TRP A 127 13.75 -14.59 19.66
CA TRP A 127 13.73 -15.52 18.55
C TRP A 127 13.97 -14.83 17.20
N GLU A 128 14.26 -15.61 16.16
CA GLU A 128 14.64 -15.14 14.83
C GLU A 128 14.01 -15.99 13.72
N LEU A 129 13.74 -15.36 12.57
CA LEU A 129 13.39 -16.05 11.33
C LEU A 129 14.65 -16.31 10.49
N TRP A 130 14.75 -17.51 9.95
CA TRP A 130 15.85 -17.95 9.10
C TRP A 130 15.31 -18.64 7.84
N VAL A 131 16.00 -18.47 6.71
CA VAL A 131 15.59 -19.00 5.41
C VAL A 131 16.72 -19.78 4.74
N SER A 132 16.37 -20.83 4.01
CA SER A 132 17.29 -21.64 3.21
C SER A 132 16.83 -21.72 1.77
N GLN A 133 17.71 -21.38 0.82
CA GLN A 133 17.48 -21.55 -0.63
C GLN A 133 18.15 -22.82 -1.20
N ASN A 134 18.84 -23.60 -0.37
CA ASN A 134 19.53 -24.83 -0.75
C ASN A 134 18.94 -26.05 -0.02
N SER A 135 17.61 -26.10 0.08
CA SER A 135 16.85 -27.23 0.64
C SER A 135 17.29 -27.66 2.04
N GLY A 136 17.70 -26.72 2.89
CA GLY A 136 18.04 -26.95 4.29
C GLY A 136 19.52 -27.21 4.58
N SER A 137 20.41 -27.15 3.58
CA SER A 137 21.85 -27.33 3.82
C SER A 137 22.49 -26.17 4.60
N SER A 138 22.05 -24.93 4.34
CA SER A 138 22.44 -23.75 5.11
C SER A 138 21.28 -22.76 5.22
N TYR A 139 21.30 -21.94 6.26
CA TYR A 139 20.26 -20.96 6.55
C TYR A 139 20.87 -19.58 6.79
N ALA A 140 20.20 -18.53 6.33
CA ALA A 140 20.51 -17.12 6.60
C ALA A 140 19.39 -16.46 7.40
N LYS A 141 19.73 -15.55 8.31
CA LYS A 141 18.77 -14.80 9.11
C LYS A 141 18.02 -13.79 8.24
N VAL A 142 16.73 -13.61 8.50
CA VAL A 142 15.88 -12.58 7.87
C VAL A 142 15.30 -11.67 8.95
N GLY A 143 15.38 -10.36 8.71
CA GLY A 143 14.86 -9.34 9.62
C GLY A 143 15.56 -9.26 10.98
N SER A 144 14.90 -8.60 11.92
CA SER A 144 15.39 -8.39 13.29
C SER A 144 15.14 -9.60 14.19
N THR A 145 15.86 -9.65 15.31
CA THR A 145 15.50 -10.53 16.43
C THR A 145 14.24 -9.99 17.09
N ILE A 146 13.25 -10.85 17.32
CA ILE A 146 11.99 -10.49 17.96
C ILE A 146 12.05 -10.83 19.43
N THR A 147 11.56 -9.91 20.28
CA THR A 147 11.36 -10.15 21.72
C THR A 147 9.88 -10.34 21.99
N SER A 148 9.50 -11.51 22.51
CA SER A 148 8.16 -11.78 23.01
C SER A 148 8.14 -11.48 24.51
N SER A 149 7.27 -10.57 24.94
CA SER A 149 7.10 -10.16 26.34
C SER A 149 5.67 -10.27 26.85
N SER A 150 4.70 -10.49 25.96
CA SER A 150 3.27 -10.60 26.28
C SER A 150 2.77 -12.04 26.15
N ALA A 151 1.80 -12.41 26.99
CA ALA A 151 1.08 -13.70 26.90
C ALA A 151 -0.06 -13.68 25.86
N THR A 152 -0.36 -12.51 25.29
CA THR A 152 -1.28 -12.36 24.16
C THR A 152 -0.52 -12.50 22.85
N LEU A 153 -1.08 -13.22 21.87
CA LEU A 153 -0.49 -13.36 20.54
C LEU A 153 -0.32 -11.99 19.87
N SER A 154 0.92 -11.70 19.47
CA SER A 154 1.27 -10.58 18.60
C SER A 154 1.85 -11.11 17.29
N THR A 155 1.70 -10.38 16.20
CA THR A 155 2.21 -10.77 14.88
C THR A 155 3.54 -10.08 14.60
N ALA A 156 4.59 -10.86 14.36
CA ALA A 156 5.83 -10.37 13.77
C ALA A 156 5.78 -10.55 12.24
N SER A 157 6.20 -9.52 11.49
CA SER A 157 6.24 -9.54 10.02
C SER A 157 7.67 -9.43 9.52
N PHE A 158 8.02 -10.25 8.52
CA PHE A 158 9.35 -10.31 7.91
C PHE A 158 9.22 -10.20 6.40
N THR A 159 9.86 -9.19 5.83
CA THR A 159 10.09 -9.11 4.39
C THR A 159 11.20 -10.07 4.00
N VAL A 160 10.85 -11.19 3.36
CA VAL A 160 11.81 -12.21 2.89
C VAL A 160 12.29 -11.88 1.48
N ASN A 161 11.37 -11.61 0.55
CA ASN A 161 11.66 -11.23 -0.83
C ASN A 161 12.73 -12.11 -1.53
N LEU A 162 12.61 -13.43 -1.40
CA LEU A 162 13.50 -14.38 -2.07
C LEU A 162 12.72 -15.27 -3.04
N SER A 163 13.19 -15.33 -4.28
CA SER A 163 12.65 -16.21 -5.33
C SER A 163 13.14 -17.64 -5.18
N GLY A 164 12.49 -18.55 -5.93
CA GLY A 164 12.89 -19.95 -6.03
C GLY A 164 12.54 -20.79 -4.81
N ASN A 165 13.15 -21.96 -4.69
CA ASN A 165 12.86 -22.88 -3.59
C ASN A 165 13.32 -22.31 -2.25
N LEU A 166 12.43 -22.27 -1.27
CA LEU A 166 12.73 -21.74 0.06
C LEU A 166 12.21 -22.65 1.18
N ARG A 167 12.97 -22.72 2.29
CA ARG A 167 12.54 -23.31 3.57
C ARG A 167 12.67 -22.30 4.69
N LEU A 168 11.69 -22.27 5.59
CA LEU A 168 11.77 -21.49 6.83
C LEU A 168 12.37 -22.30 7.97
N GLN A 169 13.00 -21.58 8.88
CA GLN A 169 13.32 -22.03 10.21
C GLN A 169 13.08 -20.90 11.22
N ILE A 170 12.31 -21.18 12.26
CA ILE A 170 12.09 -20.25 13.38
C ILE A 170 12.98 -20.73 14.53
N ARG A 171 13.82 -19.85 15.06
CA ARG A 171 14.82 -20.19 16.08
C ARG A 171 14.59 -19.36 17.33
N LYS A 172 14.33 -20.01 18.47
CA LYS A 172 14.46 -19.33 19.76
C LYS A 172 15.94 -19.15 20.06
N THR A 173 16.35 -17.93 20.40
CA THR A 173 17.75 -17.56 20.65
C THR A 173 18.03 -17.27 22.11
N SER A 174 17.01 -16.83 22.88
CA SER A 174 17.17 -16.75 24.33
C SER A 174 17.24 -18.15 24.93
N GLY A 175 18.21 -18.42 25.81
CA GLY A 175 18.25 -19.66 26.58
C GLY A 175 17.34 -19.65 27.81
N GLY A 176 17.61 -20.53 28.77
CA GLY A 176 16.93 -20.56 30.07
C GLY A 176 15.58 -21.27 30.06
N THR A 177 14.83 -21.09 31.15
CA THR A 177 13.57 -21.81 31.42
C THR A 177 12.35 -21.21 30.73
N ASN A 178 12.43 -19.96 30.27
CA ASN A 178 11.32 -19.27 29.63
C ASN A 178 11.01 -19.87 28.25
N ARG A 179 9.72 -20.02 27.97
CA ARG A 179 9.17 -20.56 26.73
C ARG A 179 8.46 -19.48 25.93
N VAL A 180 8.37 -19.75 24.64
CA VAL A 180 7.62 -18.94 23.67
C VAL A 180 6.72 -19.86 22.86
N ASN A 181 5.54 -19.38 22.54
CA ASN A 181 4.59 -20.02 21.65
C ASN A 181 4.67 -19.35 20.27
N PHE A 182 4.57 -20.16 19.22
CA PHE A 182 4.44 -19.73 17.84
C PHE A 182 3.17 -20.29 17.24
N ASP A 183 2.44 -19.45 16.55
CA ASP A 183 1.19 -19.80 15.90
C ASP A 183 1.03 -19.07 14.56
N ASN A 184 0.08 -19.50 13.74
CA ASN A 184 -0.36 -18.84 12.50
C ASN A 184 0.79 -18.26 11.67
N VAL A 185 1.66 -19.13 11.17
CA VAL A 185 2.69 -18.71 10.22
C VAL A 185 2.04 -18.50 8.87
N THR A 186 2.19 -17.32 8.27
CA THR A 186 1.78 -17.06 6.89
C THR A 186 3.00 -16.91 6.01
N MET A 187 2.87 -17.25 4.73
CA MET A 187 3.89 -17.04 3.72
C MET A 187 3.20 -16.64 2.42
N GLU A 188 3.48 -15.43 1.96
CA GLU A 188 3.09 -14.95 0.64
C GLU A 188 4.13 -15.42 -0.39
N GLN A 189 3.72 -15.76 -1.61
CA GLN A 189 4.69 -16.16 -2.64
C GLN A 189 5.58 -14.97 -3.06
N TYR A 190 6.80 -15.28 -3.51
CA TYR A 190 7.69 -14.25 -4.03
C TYR A 190 7.13 -13.66 -5.33
N GLY A 191 7.04 -12.33 -5.40
CA GLY A 191 6.55 -11.63 -6.58
C GLY A 191 5.03 -11.74 -6.80
N SER A 192 4.29 -12.42 -5.93
CA SER A 192 2.81 -12.38 -5.90
C SER A 192 2.26 -11.36 -4.90
N GLY A 193 3.10 -10.88 -3.98
CA GLY A 193 2.85 -9.73 -3.13
C GLY A 193 4.03 -8.81 -3.28
N GLY A 194 3.79 -7.56 -3.68
CA GLY A 194 4.79 -6.53 -3.59
C GLY A 194 5.29 -6.44 -2.16
N GLY A 195 6.56 -6.76 -1.95
CA GLY A 195 7.29 -6.40 -0.75
C GLY A 195 8.34 -5.38 -1.12
N THR A 196 8.19 -4.18 -0.60
CA THR A 196 9.23 -3.21 -0.21
C THR A 196 10.64 -3.60 -0.64
N THR A 197 11.02 -3.30 -1.88
CA THR A 197 12.40 -2.88 -2.11
C THR A 197 12.54 -1.55 -1.38
N PRO A 198 13.36 -1.41 -0.31
CA PRO A 198 13.94 -0.11 -0.05
C PRO A 198 14.66 0.28 -1.35
N PRO A 199 14.47 1.50 -1.87
CA PRO A 199 15.27 1.99 -2.97
C PRO A 199 16.74 1.76 -2.63
N PRO A 200 17.60 1.49 -3.62
CA PRO A 200 19.03 1.51 -3.42
C PRO A 200 19.37 2.81 -2.70
N THR A 201 20.07 2.69 -1.57
CA THR A 201 20.55 3.79 -0.75
C THR A 201 21.21 4.83 -1.66
N GLY A 202 20.47 5.92 -1.94
CA GLY A 202 20.83 6.94 -2.92
C GLY A 202 19.70 7.54 -3.81
N THR A 203 18.45 7.04 -3.75
CA THR A 203 17.35 7.47 -4.68
C THR A 203 16.03 7.88 -4.01
N GLY A 204 16.02 8.11 -2.69
CA GLY A 204 14.82 8.47 -1.92
C GLY A 204 14.06 9.68 -2.49
N LYS A 205 12.73 9.60 -2.49
CA LYS A 205 11.83 10.67 -2.94
C LYS A 205 11.40 11.53 -1.76
N LYS A 206 11.05 12.80 -2.04
CA LYS A 206 10.54 13.72 -1.03
C LYS A 206 9.02 13.85 -1.16
N PHE A 207 8.30 13.62 -0.07
CA PHE A 207 6.85 13.76 0.03
C PHE A 207 6.55 14.98 0.90
N LEU A 208 5.65 15.85 0.44
CA LEU A 208 5.13 16.97 1.21
C LEU A 208 3.69 16.66 1.58
N PHE A 209 3.37 16.66 2.86
CA PHE A 209 2.01 16.55 3.38
C PHE A 209 1.50 17.95 3.71
N ASP A 210 0.28 18.27 3.29
CA ASP A 210 -0.33 19.54 3.62
C ASP A 210 -0.70 19.60 5.11
N GLY A 211 -0.63 20.80 5.64
CA GLY A 211 -1.08 21.17 6.98
C GLY A 211 -1.42 22.65 7.01
N SER A 212 -1.66 23.24 5.83
CA SER A 212 -1.82 24.67 5.62
C SER A 212 -3.23 25.10 5.21
N HIS A 213 -4.11 24.15 4.89
CA HIS A 213 -5.48 24.37 4.43
C HIS A 213 -6.50 23.74 5.37
N GLY A 214 -6.24 23.82 6.68
CA GLY A 214 -7.22 23.49 7.72
C GLY A 214 -7.22 22.03 8.15
N GLU A 215 -6.16 21.28 7.90
CA GLU A 215 -6.02 19.85 8.23
C GLU A 215 -6.07 19.58 9.74
N LEU A 216 -5.87 20.59 10.60
CA LEU A 216 -6.05 20.50 12.05
C LEU A 216 -7.47 20.89 12.51
N ALA A 217 -8.40 21.16 11.60
CA ALA A 217 -9.75 21.57 11.95
C ALA A 217 -10.61 20.35 12.32
N GLY A 218 -11.40 20.50 13.38
CA GLY A 218 -12.36 19.47 13.79
C GLY A 218 -11.76 18.42 14.72
N ASN A 219 -12.04 17.15 14.43
CA ASN A 219 -11.86 16.04 15.38
C ASN A 219 -10.67 15.13 15.06
N ALA A 220 -9.95 15.39 13.97
CA ALA A 220 -8.73 14.70 13.57
C ALA A 220 -7.70 15.76 13.15
N ASP A 221 -6.43 15.39 13.21
CA ASP A 221 -5.34 16.27 12.76
C ASP A 221 -4.77 15.63 11.50
N TRP A 222 -5.26 15.90 10.30
CA TRP A 222 -4.86 15.20 9.06
C TRP A 222 -3.43 15.52 8.58
N VAL A 223 -2.43 15.25 9.42
CA VAL A 223 -1.04 15.69 9.24
C VAL A 223 0.01 14.70 9.75
N LEU A 224 1.28 14.84 9.38
CA LEU A 224 2.29 13.86 9.84
C LEU A 224 2.46 13.85 11.36
N ASP A 225 2.45 15.02 11.97
CA ASP A 225 2.72 15.20 13.40
C ASP A 225 2.19 16.55 13.91
N VAL A 226 1.68 16.55 15.15
CA VAL A 226 1.28 17.77 15.85
C VAL A 226 2.18 18.04 17.04
N ASN A 227 2.94 19.13 16.96
CA ASN A 227 3.80 19.57 18.04
C ASN A 227 3.18 20.76 18.76
N SER A 228 2.72 20.57 20.00
CA SER A 228 2.10 21.66 20.79
C SER A 228 0.93 22.36 20.07
N GLY A 229 0.09 21.58 19.39
CA GLY A 229 -1.08 22.07 18.64
C GLY A 229 -0.76 22.70 17.29
N VAL A 230 0.47 22.55 16.78
CA VAL A 230 0.83 23.05 15.44
C VAL A 230 1.42 21.99 14.52
N ALA A 231 1.02 22.10 13.26
CA ALA A 231 1.57 21.41 12.11
C ALA A 231 3.00 21.90 11.80
N SER A 232 4.01 21.23 12.32
CA SER A 232 5.41 21.66 12.16
C SER A 232 6.03 21.09 10.91
N ARG A 233 6.85 21.87 10.20
CA ARG A 233 7.49 21.46 8.94
C ARG A 233 8.19 20.10 9.04
N TYR A 234 8.91 19.89 10.13
CA TYR A 234 9.60 18.66 10.42
C TYR A 234 8.91 17.97 11.61
N PRO A 235 8.41 16.74 11.41
CA PRO A 235 7.92 15.92 12.50
C PRO A 235 8.96 15.70 13.60
N THR A 236 8.51 15.59 14.84
CA THR A 236 9.33 15.37 16.03
C THR A 236 8.81 14.16 16.81
N PRO A 237 9.63 13.15 17.11
CA PRO A 237 11.09 13.10 16.92
C PRO A 237 11.51 13.02 15.44
N ALA A 238 12.75 13.42 15.15
CA ALA A 238 13.21 13.53 13.76
C ALA A 238 13.11 12.21 13.00
N GLN A 239 12.66 12.26 11.75
CA GLN A 239 12.51 11.10 10.87
C GLN A 239 13.82 10.30 10.65
N SER A 240 14.99 10.92 10.86
CA SER A 240 16.28 10.22 10.81
C SER A 240 16.46 9.17 11.91
N GLY A 241 15.62 9.19 12.96
CA GLY A 241 15.54 8.17 13.98
C GLY A 241 14.64 6.97 13.62
N ILE A 242 13.94 7.02 12.48
CA ILE A 242 13.09 5.91 12.04
C ILE A 242 13.96 4.78 11.50
N THR A 243 13.68 3.59 12.00
CA THR A 243 14.32 2.32 11.60
C THR A 243 13.23 1.34 11.18
N ALA A 244 13.63 0.18 10.65
CA ALA A 244 12.69 -0.87 10.26
C ALA A 244 11.76 -1.33 11.40
N THR A 245 12.17 -1.18 12.67
CA THR A 245 11.39 -1.58 13.85
C THR A 245 10.66 -0.43 14.54
N THR A 246 10.75 0.80 14.02
CA THR A 246 10.07 1.95 14.62
C THR A 246 8.55 1.77 14.51
N SER A 247 7.82 2.05 15.59
CA SER A 247 6.35 1.97 15.61
C SER A 247 5.74 2.91 14.56
N GLU A 248 4.59 2.55 14.01
CA GLU A 248 3.82 3.45 13.14
C GLU A 248 3.27 4.67 13.91
N THR A 249 3.07 4.52 15.22
CA THR A 249 2.72 5.59 16.17
C THR A 249 3.93 6.46 16.59
N PHE A 250 4.95 6.60 15.73
CA PHE A 250 6.16 7.37 16.05
C PHE A 250 5.92 8.88 16.09
N TRP A 251 4.91 9.32 15.34
CA TRP A 251 4.32 10.65 15.39
C TRP A 251 2.84 10.54 15.71
N THR A 252 2.17 11.67 15.94
CA THR A 252 0.74 11.70 16.26
C THR A 252 0.00 12.78 15.48
N GLY A 253 -0.69 12.37 14.42
CA GLY A 253 -1.44 13.25 13.52
C GLY A 253 -2.31 12.47 12.53
N ALA A 254 -2.92 11.36 12.91
CA ALA A 254 -3.84 10.58 12.08
C ALA A 254 -3.24 9.96 10.78
N VAL A 255 -2.30 10.59 10.07
CA VAL A 255 -1.59 10.05 8.89
C VAL A 255 -0.12 9.75 9.22
N SER A 256 0.22 9.66 10.50
CA SER A 256 1.59 9.43 10.99
C SER A 256 2.15 8.09 10.50
N ALA A 257 1.36 7.02 10.55
CA ALA A 257 1.71 5.69 10.10
C ALA A 257 2.13 5.69 8.62
N TRP A 258 1.41 6.43 7.78
CA TRP A 258 1.73 6.61 6.37
C TRP A 258 3.11 7.26 6.18
N GLY A 259 3.36 8.36 6.90
CA GLY A 259 4.65 9.03 6.91
C GLY A 259 5.80 8.12 7.36
N VAL A 260 5.61 7.41 8.48
CA VAL A 260 6.60 6.47 9.01
C VAL A 260 6.88 5.35 8.02
N ALA A 261 5.85 4.81 7.37
CA ALA A 261 6.00 3.77 6.36
C ALA A 261 6.81 4.26 5.14
N LEU A 262 6.57 5.49 4.65
CA LEU A 262 7.40 6.09 3.60
C LEU A 262 8.86 6.25 4.02
N VAL A 263 9.13 6.64 5.27
CA VAL A 263 10.50 6.77 5.77
C VAL A 263 11.19 5.41 5.92
N LYS A 264 10.46 4.37 6.36
CA LYS A 264 10.97 2.98 6.36
C LYS A 264 11.33 2.49 4.96
N LEU A 265 10.66 3.00 3.93
CA LEU A 265 10.99 2.78 2.52
C LEU A 265 12.14 3.69 2.02
N GLY A 266 12.87 4.38 2.89
CA GLY A 266 14.01 5.21 2.49
C GLY A 266 13.63 6.51 1.79
N HIS A 267 12.40 6.99 1.98
CA HIS A 267 11.96 8.32 1.54
C HIS A 267 12.06 9.34 2.67
N THR A 268 11.89 10.61 2.32
CA THR A 268 11.77 11.67 3.32
C THR A 268 10.43 12.34 3.20
N VAL A 269 9.87 12.70 4.35
CA VAL A 269 8.60 13.41 4.46
C VAL A 269 8.83 14.79 5.06
N GLU A 270 8.09 15.78 4.60
CA GLU A 270 7.95 17.09 5.25
C GLU A 270 6.47 17.43 5.31
N GLN A 271 6.11 18.31 6.23
CA GLN A 271 4.78 18.84 6.37
C GLN A 271 4.78 20.32 5.96
N LEU A 272 3.69 20.81 5.37
CA LEU A 272 3.52 22.22 5.03
C LEU A 272 2.79 22.93 6.18
N PRO A 273 3.43 23.82 6.96
CA PRO A 273 2.75 24.48 8.08
C PRO A 273 1.70 25.49 7.61
N ALA A 274 0.67 25.69 8.43
CA ALA A 274 -0.27 26.81 8.31
C ALA A 274 0.42 28.15 8.03
N GLY A 275 -0.11 28.88 7.04
CA GLY A 275 0.43 30.16 6.58
C GLY A 275 1.61 30.05 5.61
N THR A 276 2.09 28.84 5.30
CA THR A 276 3.11 28.64 4.25
C THR A 276 2.42 28.56 2.90
N ALA A 277 2.85 29.37 1.94
CA ALA A 277 2.25 29.40 0.61
C ALA A 277 2.55 28.12 -0.18
N ILE A 278 1.53 27.53 -0.81
CA ILE A 278 1.73 26.52 -1.86
C ILE A 278 2.18 27.23 -3.14
N SER A 279 3.43 26.99 -3.55
CA SER A 279 4.00 27.60 -4.77
C SER A 279 4.72 26.56 -5.63
N TYR A 280 4.89 26.87 -6.92
CA TYR A 280 5.67 26.07 -7.85
C TYR A 280 6.58 26.97 -8.70
N GLY A 281 7.88 26.66 -8.72
CA GLY A 281 8.90 27.43 -9.45
C GLY A 281 9.40 28.67 -8.70
N ASN A 282 9.03 28.86 -7.44
CA ASN A 282 9.52 29.95 -6.60
C ASN A 282 10.75 29.50 -5.80
N SER A 283 11.95 29.82 -6.29
CA SER A 283 13.21 29.45 -5.63
C SER A 283 13.41 30.05 -4.24
N SER A 284 12.65 31.09 -3.87
CA SER A 284 12.71 31.70 -2.53
C SER A 284 11.86 30.95 -1.50
N ASN A 285 10.92 30.10 -1.95
CA ASN A 285 10.14 29.27 -1.05
C ASN A 285 10.88 27.94 -0.81
N SER A 286 11.37 27.74 0.41
CA SER A 286 12.08 26.51 0.80
C SER A 286 11.21 25.26 0.85
N GLN A 287 9.89 25.41 0.76
CA GLN A 287 8.92 24.32 0.59
C GLN A 287 8.16 24.44 -0.74
N ASP A 288 8.72 25.12 -1.74
CA ASP A 288 8.17 25.13 -3.10
C ASP A 288 8.00 23.69 -3.62
N LEU A 289 6.89 23.42 -4.31
CA LEU A 289 6.53 22.09 -4.81
C LEU A 289 7.59 21.51 -5.77
N SER A 290 8.43 22.35 -6.42
CA SER A 290 9.54 21.87 -7.25
C SER A 290 10.62 21.09 -6.48
N ASN A 291 10.66 21.21 -5.14
CA ASN A 291 11.57 20.46 -4.28
C ASN A 291 11.04 19.07 -3.89
N TYR A 292 9.81 18.73 -4.26
CA TYR A 292 9.13 17.50 -3.86
C TYR A 292 8.74 16.64 -5.06
N SER A 293 8.60 15.34 -4.81
CA SER A 293 8.12 14.39 -5.82
C SER A 293 6.61 14.21 -5.75
N VAL A 294 6.06 14.25 -4.54
CA VAL A 294 4.62 14.07 -4.30
C VAL A 294 4.15 15.11 -3.29
N PHE A 295 2.99 15.71 -3.56
CA PHE A 295 2.22 16.53 -2.64
C PHE A 295 0.98 15.75 -2.23
N VAL A 296 0.76 15.61 -0.93
CA VAL A 296 -0.35 14.90 -0.30
C VAL A 296 -1.20 15.93 0.41
N VAL A 297 -2.50 15.95 0.13
CA VAL A 297 -3.46 16.83 0.81
C VAL A 297 -4.60 15.96 1.28
N ASP A 298 -4.84 15.99 2.58
CA ASP A 298 -5.88 15.20 3.23
C ASP A 298 -6.97 16.11 3.79
N GLU A 299 -8.20 15.89 3.31
CA GLU A 299 -9.40 16.62 3.71
C GLU A 299 -9.17 18.15 3.88
N PRO A 300 -8.81 18.89 2.80
CA PRO A 300 -8.63 20.33 2.91
C PRO A 300 -9.95 20.96 3.38
N ASN A 301 -9.83 21.87 4.34
CA ASN A 301 -10.90 22.60 5.01
C ASN A 301 -10.80 24.11 4.77
N THR A 302 -9.98 24.55 3.81
CA THR A 302 -9.89 25.94 3.38
C THR A 302 -9.61 25.97 1.89
N VAL A 303 -10.35 26.81 1.17
CA VAL A 303 -10.23 26.91 -0.30
C VAL A 303 -8.83 27.39 -0.72
N PHE A 304 -8.23 26.69 -1.68
CA PHE A 304 -6.99 27.13 -2.33
C PHE A 304 -7.17 28.48 -3.02
N THR A 305 -6.20 29.38 -2.86
CA THR A 305 -6.17 30.63 -3.62
C THR A 305 -5.91 30.36 -5.11
N ALA A 306 -6.24 31.33 -5.98
CA ALA A 306 -5.99 31.19 -7.42
C ALA A 306 -4.52 30.91 -7.78
N ALA A 307 -3.57 31.45 -7.00
CA ALA A 307 -2.15 31.20 -7.18
C ALA A 307 -1.77 29.77 -6.78
N GLU A 308 -2.30 29.27 -5.67
CA GLU A 308 -2.05 27.91 -5.19
C GLU A 308 -2.65 26.86 -6.14
N LYS A 309 -3.88 27.06 -6.61
CA LYS A 309 -4.47 26.21 -7.66
C LYS A 309 -3.58 26.14 -8.89
N THR A 310 -3.06 27.28 -9.33
CA THR A 310 -2.14 27.34 -10.48
C THR A 310 -0.85 26.57 -10.18
N ALA A 311 -0.26 26.74 -8.99
CA ALA A 311 0.94 26.04 -8.57
C ALA A 311 0.75 24.51 -8.50
N ILE A 312 -0.32 24.03 -7.87
CA ILE A 312 -0.64 22.60 -7.75
C ILE A 312 -0.79 21.98 -9.15
N LEU A 313 -1.57 22.62 -10.03
CA LEU A 313 -1.81 22.10 -11.38
C LEU A 313 -0.53 22.12 -12.24
N GLN A 314 0.30 23.16 -12.13
CA GLN A 314 1.58 23.23 -12.83
C GLN A 314 2.58 22.21 -12.29
N PHE A 315 2.61 21.97 -10.98
CA PHE A 315 3.43 20.93 -10.37
C PHE A 315 3.11 19.56 -10.96
N VAL A 316 1.82 19.19 -11.02
CA VAL A 316 1.39 17.94 -11.65
C VAL A 316 1.71 17.95 -13.15
N GLN A 317 1.35 19.00 -13.88
CA GLN A 317 1.60 19.10 -15.32
C GLN A 317 3.07 18.84 -15.68
N ASN A 318 3.98 19.33 -14.84
CA ASN A 318 5.43 19.24 -15.03
C ASN A 318 6.07 18.01 -14.34
N GLY A 319 5.27 17.03 -13.94
CA GLY A 319 5.77 15.71 -13.58
C GLY A 319 5.68 15.35 -12.11
N GLY A 320 5.15 16.23 -11.27
CA GLY A 320 4.84 15.96 -9.87
C GLY A 320 3.68 14.98 -9.69
N GLY A 321 3.61 14.38 -8.49
CA GLY A 321 2.50 13.55 -8.06
C GLY A 321 1.58 14.28 -7.10
N LEU A 322 0.26 14.25 -7.30
CA LEU A 322 -0.72 14.77 -6.34
C LEU A 322 -1.55 13.63 -5.76
N PHE A 323 -1.52 13.47 -4.44
CA PHE A 323 -2.43 12.59 -3.71
C PHE A 323 -3.50 13.45 -3.06
N MET A 324 -4.75 13.23 -3.45
CA MET A 324 -5.92 13.92 -2.92
C MET A 324 -6.69 12.96 -2.03
N ILE A 325 -7.03 13.41 -0.84
CA ILE A 325 -8.05 12.78 -0.04
C ILE A 325 -9.17 13.80 0.19
N SER A 326 -10.39 13.36 -0.08
CA SER A 326 -11.61 14.12 0.21
C SER A 326 -12.29 13.52 1.44
N ASP A 327 -13.52 13.95 1.70
CA ASP A 327 -14.38 13.39 2.74
C ASP A 327 -15.84 13.54 2.25
N HIS A 328 -16.85 13.29 3.08
CA HIS A 328 -18.26 13.51 2.72
C HIS A 328 -18.67 14.99 2.55
N THR A 329 -19.88 15.21 2.03
CA THR A 329 -20.62 16.44 2.33
C THR A 329 -20.84 16.61 3.84
N ILE A 330 -20.83 17.86 4.31
CA ILE A 330 -20.82 18.25 5.74
C ILE A 330 -19.47 17.92 6.40
N SER A 331 -18.38 17.99 5.64
CA SER A 331 -17.01 17.91 6.15
C SER A 331 -16.42 19.29 6.46
N ASP A 332 -17.19 20.38 6.41
CA ASP A 332 -16.74 21.71 6.85
C ASP A 332 -16.45 21.70 8.38
N ARG A 333 -15.18 21.45 8.73
CA ARG A 333 -14.69 21.35 10.12
C ARG A 333 -14.36 22.70 10.74
N ASN A 334 -14.11 23.73 9.93
CA ASN A 334 -13.73 25.06 10.40
C ASN A 334 -14.88 26.09 10.33
N ASN A 335 -16.04 25.67 9.84
CA ASN A 335 -17.25 26.47 9.66
C ASN A 335 -17.08 27.66 8.70
N ASP A 336 -16.24 27.53 7.68
CA ASP A 336 -16.04 28.55 6.66
C ASP A 336 -17.00 28.46 5.46
N GLY A 337 -17.85 27.43 5.45
CA GLY A 337 -18.88 27.18 4.45
C GLY A 337 -18.43 26.33 3.27
N TRP A 338 -17.27 25.66 3.35
CA TRP A 338 -16.75 24.77 2.31
C TRP A 338 -16.52 23.35 2.82
N ASP A 339 -17.16 22.40 2.18
CA ASP A 339 -16.83 20.98 2.34
C ASP A 339 -15.58 20.61 1.50
N SER A 340 -14.85 19.58 1.92
CA SER A 340 -13.66 19.08 1.22
C SER A 340 -13.95 18.68 -0.25
N PRO A 341 -15.06 17.96 -0.56
CA PRO A 341 -15.52 17.76 -1.94
C PRO A 341 -15.65 19.03 -2.76
N GLU A 342 -16.13 20.13 -2.16
CA GLU A 342 -16.33 21.41 -2.86
C GLU A 342 -14.98 22.06 -3.16
N ILE A 343 -14.02 22.01 -2.22
CA ILE A 343 -12.67 22.53 -2.41
C ILE A 343 -11.95 21.80 -3.54
N TRP A 344 -12.06 20.47 -3.60
CA TRP A 344 -11.50 19.70 -4.72
C TRP A 344 -12.18 20.02 -6.05
N ASN A 345 -13.51 20.12 -6.07
CA ASN A 345 -14.24 20.50 -7.28
C ASN A 345 -13.89 21.92 -7.75
N ASP A 346 -13.64 22.84 -6.82
CA ASP A 346 -13.22 24.21 -7.09
C ASP A 346 -11.79 24.28 -7.67
N LEU A 347 -10.84 23.47 -7.17
CA LEU A 347 -9.54 23.29 -7.84
C LEU A 347 -9.72 22.82 -9.28
N MET A 348 -10.62 21.86 -9.49
CA MET A 348 -10.82 21.22 -10.79
C MET A 348 -11.51 22.15 -11.80
N GLN A 349 -12.46 22.98 -11.39
CA GLN A 349 -13.27 23.80 -12.29
C GLN A 349 -12.85 25.27 -12.35
N ASN A 350 -12.42 25.85 -11.23
CA ASN A 350 -12.17 27.29 -11.09
C ASN A 350 -10.66 27.57 -10.97
N ASN A 351 -9.92 27.15 -11.98
CA ASN A 351 -8.48 27.39 -12.11
C ASN A 351 -8.13 28.01 -13.48
N SER A 352 -6.91 28.54 -13.59
CA SER A 352 -6.43 29.23 -14.80
C SER A 352 -5.72 28.31 -15.81
N VAL A 353 -5.49 27.04 -15.46
CA VAL A 353 -4.62 26.13 -16.21
C VAL A 353 -5.43 25.28 -17.20
N LYS A 354 -6.42 24.54 -16.70
CA LYS A 354 -7.32 23.70 -17.50
C LYS A 354 -8.54 23.31 -16.67
N ALA A 355 -9.73 23.46 -17.24
CA ALA A 355 -10.96 22.94 -16.62
C ALA A 355 -10.95 21.40 -16.58
N ASN A 356 -11.24 20.85 -15.41
CA ASN A 356 -11.21 19.43 -15.05
C ASN A 356 -9.98 18.69 -15.61
N PRO A 357 -8.76 19.05 -15.18
CA PRO A 357 -7.54 18.53 -15.76
C PRO A 357 -7.36 17.04 -15.51
N PHE A 358 -7.91 16.50 -14.41
CA PHE A 358 -7.75 15.10 -14.02
C PHE A 358 -8.94 14.20 -14.43
N GLY A 359 -10.03 14.77 -14.94
CA GLY A 359 -11.16 14.02 -15.49
C GLY A 359 -12.06 13.39 -14.43
N PHE A 360 -12.26 14.02 -13.28
CA PHE A 360 -13.25 13.58 -12.30
C PHE A 360 -13.83 14.77 -11.53
N SER A 361 -14.95 14.55 -10.84
CA SER A 361 -15.52 15.43 -9.82
C SER A 361 -15.87 14.61 -8.60
N VAL A 362 -15.77 15.20 -7.42
CA VAL A 362 -16.25 14.60 -6.17
C VAL A 362 -17.75 14.84 -6.06
N ASN A 363 -18.52 13.82 -5.75
CA ASN A 363 -19.96 13.91 -5.55
C ASN A 363 -20.23 14.44 -4.13
N MET A 364 -21.35 15.15 -3.96
CA MET A 364 -21.80 15.61 -2.63
C MET A 364 -22.63 14.50 -1.96
N ASP A 365 -21.99 13.39 -1.63
CA ASP A 365 -22.58 12.27 -0.90
C ASP A 365 -21.84 12.00 0.42
N ASN A 366 -22.45 11.13 1.23
CA ASN A 366 -21.90 10.65 2.50
C ASN A 366 -22.20 9.14 2.56
N ILE A 367 -21.17 8.32 2.46
CA ILE A 367 -21.29 6.87 2.41
C ILE A 367 -20.46 6.20 3.50
N VAL A 368 -21.03 5.15 4.08
CA VAL A 368 -20.34 4.23 5.00
C VAL A 368 -20.42 2.84 4.40
N GLU A 369 -19.29 2.27 4.01
CA GLU A 369 -19.25 0.99 3.31
C GLU A 369 -17.83 0.42 3.23
N ASN A 370 -17.67 -0.90 3.44
CA ASN A 370 -16.48 -1.63 3.00
C ASN A 370 -16.75 -2.27 1.63
N SER A 371 -16.12 -1.72 0.59
CA SER A 371 -16.28 -2.22 -0.77
C SER A 371 -15.13 -3.13 -1.19
N SER A 372 -15.48 -4.27 -1.78
CA SER A 372 -14.55 -5.16 -2.50
C SER A 372 -14.66 -5.04 -4.03
N ASN A 373 -15.41 -4.05 -4.52
CA ASN A 373 -15.56 -3.78 -5.94
C ASN A 373 -14.31 -3.05 -6.49
N ALA A 374 -13.18 -3.75 -6.44
CA ALA A 374 -11.88 -3.25 -6.84
C ALA A 374 -11.60 -3.57 -8.32
N LEU A 375 -10.87 -2.66 -8.99
CA LEU A 375 -10.40 -2.84 -10.35
C LEU A 375 -9.59 -4.14 -10.46
N THR A 376 -10.13 -5.09 -11.22
CA THR A 376 -9.48 -6.39 -11.40
C THR A 376 -8.58 -6.34 -12.63
N THR A 377 -7.30 -6.07 -12.41
CA THR A 377 -6.25 -6.05 -13.43
C THR A 377 -4.93 -6.50 -12.82
N SER A 378 -4.07 -7.15 -13.59
CA SER A 378 -2.73 -7.54 -13.17
C SER A 378 -1.66 -6.48 -13.44
N THR A 379 -2.00 -5.40 -14.15
CA THR A 379 -1.01 -4.42 -14.63
C THR A 379 -1.09 -3.06 -13.94
N ASN A 380 -2.19 -2.76 -13.23
CA ASN A 380 -2.28 -1.51 -12.48
C ASN A 380 -1.43 -1.64 -11.20
N THR A 381 -0.37 -0.84 -11.13
CA THR A 381 0.62 -0.85 -10.05
C THR A 381 0.16 -0.10 -8.79
N ILE A 382 -0.95 0.63 -8.83
CA ILE A 382 -1.61 1.12 -7.61
C ILE A 382 -2.32 -0.05 -6.93
N MET A 383 -3.02 -0.88 -7.71
CA MET A 383 -3.78 -2.02 -7.21
C MET A 383 -2.91 -3.26 -6.89
N ASN A 384 -1.75 -3.40 -7.53
CA ASN A 384 -0.85 -4.55 -7.37
C ASN A 384 0.61 -4.12 -7.22
N GLY A 385 0.85 -3.00 -6.53
CA GLY A 385 2.17 -2.43 -6.40
C GLY A 385 3.07 -3.18 -5.44
N SER A 386 4.28 -2.63 -5.27
CA SER A 386 5.34 -3.15 -4.41
C SER A 386 5.01 -3.25 -2.93
N GLN A 387 3.82 -2.83 -2.49
CA GLN A 387 3.37 -2.92 -1.09
C GLN A 387 2.32 -4.02 -0.88
N GLY A 388 1.89 -4.68 -1.95
CA GLY A 388 0.90 -5.75 -1.94
C GLY A 388 -0.36 -5.38 -2.70
N ARG A 389 -1.27 -6.34 -2.86
CA ARG A 389 -2.53 -6.12 -3.59
C ARG A 389 -3.54 -5.36 -2.75
N VAL A 390 -4.18 -4.39 -3.39
CA VAL A 390 -5.35 -3.67 -2.89
C VAL A 390 -6.59 -4.42 -3.35
N SER A 391 -7.46 -4.78 -2.42
CA SER A 391 -8.67 -5.55 -2.73
C SER A 391 -9.95 -4.95 -2.19
N GLN A 392 -9.83 -4.05 -1.22
CA GLN A 392 -10.94 -3.45 -0.49
C GLN A 392 -10.63 -2.01 -0.08
N LEU A 393 -11.68 -1.25 0.21
CA LEU A 393 -11.61 0.09 0.78
C LEU A 393 -12.86 0.32 1.64
N SER A 394 -12.66 0.64 2.91
CA SER A 394 -13.71 0.98 3.85
C SER A 394 -13.82 2.49 3.99
N PHE A 395 -15.02 3.02 3.77
CA PHE A 395 -15.36 4.40 4.09
C PHE A 395 -16.20 4.42 5.37
N HIS A 396 -15.86 5.33 6.27
CA HIS A 396 -16.61 5.62 7.48
C HIS A 396 -17.32 6.94 7.45
N ASN A 397 -17.27 7.67 6.32
CA ASN A 397 -18.11 8.83 6.01
C ASN A 397 -17.62 9.49 4.72
N GLY A 398 -17.49 8.76 3.62
CA GLY A 398 -16.82 9.28 2.42
C GLY A 398 -17.74 9.83 1.34
N ALA A 399 -17.12 10.45 0.33
CA ALA A 399 -17.74 10.82 -0.93
C ALA A 399 -17.27 9.94 -2.09
N THR A 400 -18.09 9.80 -3.13
CA THR A 400 -17.70 9.13 -4.37
C THR A 400 -17.27 10.11 -5.45
N MET A 401 -16.63 9.62 -6.52
CA MET A 401 -16.27 10.39 -7.70
C MET A 401 -17.11 9.99 -8.90
N THR A 402 -17.44 10.99 -9.71
CA THR A 402 -17.90 10.84 -11.10
C THR A 402 -16.71 11.08 -12.02
N LEU A 403 -16.41 10.10 -12.87
CA LEU A 403 -15.29 10.14 -13.81
C LEU A 403 -15.74 10.65 -15.18
N SER A 404 -14.87 11.41 -15.85
CA SER A 404 -15.10 11.99 -17.16
C SER A 404 -13.90 11.73 -18.09
N PRO A 405 -13.87 10.57 -18.77
CA PRO A 405 -12.88 10.28 -19.80
C PRO A 405 -12.87 11.31 -20.95
N THR A 406 -13.99 12.03 -21.15
CA THR A 406 -14.08 13.13 -22.11
C THR A 406 -13.23 14.34 -21.69
N ALA A 407 -13.17 14.66 -20.39
CA ALA A 407 -12.31 15.74 -19.88
C ALA A 407 -10.83 15.31 -19.79
N ASN A 408 -10.60 14.06 -19.40
CA ASN A 408 -9.28 13.43 -19.44
C ASN A 408 -9.39 11.92 -19.66
N SER A 409 -8.96 11.45 -20.82
CA SER A 409 -9.06 10.04 -21.21
C SER A 409 -8.18 9.09 -20.40
N THR A 410 -7.31 9.61 -19.53
CA THR A 410 -6.44 8.81 -18.66
C THR A 410 -7.04 8.55 -17.28
N VAL A 411 -8.20 9.13 -16.95
CA VAL A 411 -8.88 8.85 -15.70
C VAL A 411 -9.32 7.37 -15.64
N GLN A 412 -9.07 6.74 -14.50
CA GLN A 412 -9.39 5.34 -14.25
C GLN A 412 -9.87 5.18 -12.81
N GLY A 413 -11.07 4.59 -12.64
CA GLY A 413 -11.53 4.15 -11.33
C GLY A 413 -10.68 2.98 -10.82
N LEU A 414 -10.43 2.97 -9.52
CA LEU A 414 -9.62 1.96 -8.83
C LEU A 414 -10.50 1.07 -7.95
N ILE A 415 -11.45 1.67 -7.25
CA ILE A 415 -12.43 0.98 -6.39
C ILE A 415 -13.74 1.75 -6.53
N TRP A 416 -14.87 1.03 -6.60
CA TRP A 416 -16.22 1.60 -6.67
C TRP A 416 -17.03 1.17 -5.46
N ARG A 417 -18.18 1.78 -5.24
CA ARG A 417 -19.18 1.23 -4.32
C ARG A 417 -19.56 -0.21 -4.71
N THR A 418 -19.90 -1.03 -3.73
CA THR A 418 -20.34 -2.43 -3.90
C THR A 418 -21.57 -2.53 -4.81
N SER A 419 -22.48 -1.55 -4.71
CA SER A 419 -23.69 -1.48 -5.53
C SER A 419 -23.46 -0.99 -6.95
N ALA A 420 -22.28 -0.44 -7.26
CA ALA A 420 -21.99 0.15 -8.56
C ALA A 420 -21.46 -0.87 -9.55
N THR A 421 -21.77 -0.68 -10.83
CA THR A 421 -21.00 -1.32 -11.91
C THR A 421 -19.70 -0.57 -12.11
N GLN A 422 -18.59 -1.28 -12.31
CA GLN A 422 -17.31 -0.62 -12.63
C GLN A 422 -17.43 0.22 -13.90
N GLY A 423 -17.21 1.52 -13.76
CA GLY A 423 -17.46 2.50 -14.80
C GLY A 423 -17.16 3.92 -14.32
N ASN A 424 -17.91 4.90 -14.83
CA ASN A 424 -17.62 6.31 -14.62
C ASN A 424 -18.39 6.95 -13.45
N SER A 425 -19.09 6.18 -12.64
CA SER A 425 -19.93 6.70 -11.55
C SER A 425 -19.65 5.94 -10.27
N LEU A 426 -19.76 6.62 -9.13
CA LEU A 426 -19.66 6.03 -7.79
C LEU A 426 -18.30 5.35 -7.53
N ALA A 427 -17.22 5.90 -8.10
CA ALA A 427 -15.87 5.47 -7.76
C ALA A 427 -15.53 5.95 -6.34
N MET A 428 -14.96 5.11 -5.49
CA MET A 428 -14.44 5.49 -4.17
C MET A 428 -12.96 5.90 -4.23
N ALA A 429 -12.22 5.34 -5.19
CA ALA A 429 -10.85 5.73 -5.49
C ALA A 429 -10.64 5.82 -7.00
N ALA A 430 -9.83 6.78 -7.46
CA ALA A 430 -9.50 6.95 -8.87
C ALA A 430 -8.07 7.44 -9.07
N SER A 431 -7.53 7.24 -10.27
CA SER A 431 -6.24 7.77 -10.70
C SER A 431 -6.36 8.45 -12.06
N SER A 432 -5.42 9.34 -12.37
CA SER A 432 -5.33 10.01 -13.67
C SER A 432 -3.91 10.52 -13.91
N THR A 433 -3.66 11.07 -15.10
CA THR A 433 -2.41 11.76 -15.43
C THR A 433 -2.70 13.14 -16.00
N PHE A 434 -1.81 14.09 -15.77
CA PHE A 434 -1.91 15.42 -16.38
C PHE A 434 -0.52 15.93 -16.73
N GLY A 435 -0.32 16.31 -17.99
CA GLY A 435 1.02 16.54 -18.52
C GLY A 435 1.88 15.29 -18.36
N THR A 436 2.99 15.39 -17.63
CA THR A 436 3.87 14.26 -17.31
C THR A 436 3.75 13.76 -15.86
N GLY A 437 2.82 14.33 -15.09
CA GLY A 437 2.54 13.95 -13.71
C GLY A 437 1.39 12.98 -13.57
N ARG A 438 1.15 12.61 -12.32
CA ARG A 438 0.27 11.53 -11.91
C ARG A 438 -0.60 12.02 -10.75
N VAL A 439 -1.84 11.59 -10.68
CA VAL A 439 -2.73 11.92 -9.56
C VAL A 439 -3.53 10.72 -9.09
N VAL A 440 -3.80 10.66 -7.79
CA VAL A 440 -4.71 9.70 -7.15
C VAL A 440 -5.67 10.48 -6.25
N ILE A 441 -6.93 10.07 -6.22
CA ILE A 441 -7.94 10.57 -5.27
C ILE A 441 -8.59 9.40 -4.53
N ILE A 442 -8.77 9.56 -3.22
CA ILE A 442 -9.61 8.73 -2.35
C ILE A 442 -10.67 9.66 -1.73
N GLY A 443 -11.92 9.22 -1.69
CA GLY A 443 -13.04 10.04 -1.25
C GLY A 443 -13.31 10.09 0.26
N ASP A 444 -12.43 9.55 1.10
CA ASP A 444 -12.60 9.50 2.56
C ASP A 444 -11.21 9.51 3.22
N SER A 445 -11.08 10.21 4.33
CA SER A 445 -9.88 10.31 5.17
C SER A 445 -9.73 9.15 6.16
N SER A 446 -10.82 8.47 6.52
CA SER A 446 -10.78 7.32 7.44
C SER A 446 -9.85 6.17 7.03
N PRO A 447 -9.65 5.81 5.74
CA PRO A 447 -8.64 4.83 5.35
C PRO A 447 -7.19 5.23 5.66
N ALA A 448 -6.92 6.53 5.83
CA ALA A 448 -5.60 7.07 6.15
C ALA A 448 -5.38 7.21 7.67
N ASP A 449 -6.46 7.37 8.45
CA ASP A 449 -6.45 7.54 9.90
C ASP A 449 -5.80 6.33 10.61
N ASP A 450 -4.73 6.57 11.36
CA ASP A 450 -3.98 5.57 12.11
C ASP A 450 -4.35 5.51 13.60
N GLY A 451 -5.43 6.22 13.97
CA GLY A 451 -5.91 6.32 15.35
C GLY A 451 -5.03 7.17 16.25
N THR A 452 -4.05 7.90 15.71
CA THR A 452 -3.26 8.89 16.44
C THR A 452 -3.81 10.30 16.24
N GLY A 453 -3.63 11.18 17.23
CA GLY A 453 -4.07 12.56 17.12
C GLY A 453 -3.86 13.33 18.42
N SER A 454 -4.11 14.63 18.37
CA SER A 454 -4.01 15.54 19.51
C SER A 454 -4.96 15.13 20.63
N PRO A 455 -4.60 15.38 21.90
CA PRO A 455 -5.51 15.11 23.02
C PRO A 455 -6.87 15.79 22.84
N GLY A 456 -7.94 15.00 22.90
CA GLY A 456 -9.33 15.48 22.73
C GLY A 456 -9.93 15.18 21.35
N ASN A 457 -9.10 14.82 20.37
CA ASN A 457 -9.55 14.34 19.07
C ASN A 457 -10.17 12.95 19.19
N THR A 458 -11.14 12.67 18.32
CA THR A 458 -11.79 11.36 18.20
C THR A 458 -11.41 10.79 16.85
N VAL A 459 -10.30 10.05 16.86
CA VAL A 459 -9.70 9.38 15.70
C VAL A 459 -9.93 7.87 15.78
N TYR A 460 -9.90 7.19 14.63
CA TYR A 460 -10.15 5.76 14.50
C TYR A 460 -9.10 5.13 13.61
N ASP A 461 -8.52 3.99 14.04
CA ASP A 461 -7.49 3.31 13.25
C ASP A 461 -8.08 2.58 12.03
N GLY A 462 -8.32 3.34 10.97
CA GLY A 462 -8.69 2.84 9.65
C GLY A 462 -7.49 2.31 8.87
N TRP A 463 -6.29 2.85 9.09
CA TRP A 463 -5.03 2.41 8.47
C TRP A 463 -4.81 0.91 8.66
N ASN A 464 -5.05 0.41 9.88
CA ASN A 464 -4.93 -1.01 10.23
C ASN A 464 -6.26 -1.79 10.22
N GLU A 465 -7.41 -1.14 10.03
CA GLU A 465 -8.71 -1.82 9.89
C GLU A 465 -8.68 -2.84 8.76
N ASN A 466 -8.08 -2.44 7.64
CA ASN A 466 -7.98 -3.24 6.44
C ASN A 466 -6.58 -3.16 5.87
N VAL A 467 -5.92 -4.31 5.69
CA VAL A 467 -4.59 -4.36 5.08
C VAL A 467 -4.52 -3.68 3.71
N SER A 468 -5.65 -3.60 2.98
CA SER A 468 -5.74 -2.90 1.70
C SER A 468 -5.58 -1.39 1.81
N HIS A 469 -5.85 -0.77 2.97
CA HIS A 469 -5.76 0.68 3.15
C HIS A 469 -4.30 1.14 3.10
N ALA A 470 -3.44 0.61 3.98
CA ALA A 470 -2.01 0.89 3.95
C ALA A 470 -1.39 0.58 2.57
N ARG A 471 -1.79 -0.54 1.95
CA ARG A 471 -1.34 -0.93 0.61
C ARG A 471 -1.75 0.08 -0.46
N LEU A 472 -2.99 0.56 -0.44
CA LEU A 472 -3.50 1.54 -1.41
C LEU A 472 -2.73 2.85 -1.30
N HIS A 473 -2.60 3.40 -0.09
CA HIS A 473 -1.86 4.64 0.14
C HIS A 473 -0.41 4.51 -0.30
N LEU A 474 0.30 3.48 0.13
CA LEU A 474 1.72 3.34 -0.18
C LEU A 474 1.95 3.00 -1.67
N ASN A 475 1.14 2.14 -2.29
CA ASN A 475 1.25 1.89 -3.74
C ASN A 475 0.95 3.16 -4.55
N ALA A 476 -0.08 3.91 -4.19
CA ALA A 476 -0.39 5.19 -4.82
C ALA A 476 0.77 6.18 -4.64
N SER A 477 1.31 6.36 -3.43
CA SER A 477 2.50 7.19 -3.16
C SER A 477 3.69 6.84 -4.05
N LEU A 478 4.03 5.56 -4.15
CA LEU A 478 5.17 5.10 -4.95
C LEU A 478 4.93 5.27 -6.45
N TRP A 479 3.70 5.04 -6.90
CA TRP A 479 3.32 5.28 -8.29
C TRP A 479 3.36 6.78 -8.63
N LEU A 480 2.85 7.65 -7.76
CA LEU A 480 2.94 9.10 -7.88
C LEU A 480 4.41 9.56 -7.96
N ALA A 481 5.27 8.96 -7.15
CA ALA A 481 6.71 9.24 -7.12
C ALA A 481 7.53 8.62 -8.27
N LYS A 482 6.86 7.91 -9.20
CA LYS A 482 7.46 7.22 -10.36
C LYS A 482 8.49 6.15 -9.97
N LEU A 483 8.21 5.43 -8.88
CA LEU A 483 9.03 4.32 -8.40
C LEU A 483 8.49 2.95 -8.82
N GLN A 484 7.33 2.92 -9.46
CA GLN A 484 6.70 1.74 -10.06
C GLN A 484 5.84 2.11 -11.27
#